data_AF-A0A2K2CI85-F1
#
_entry.id   AF-A0A2K2CI85-F1
#
_cell.length_a   1.000
_cell.length_b   1.000
_cell.length_c   1.000
_cell.angle_alpha   90.00
_cell.angle_beta   90.00
_cell.angle_gamma   90.00
#
_symmetry.space_group_name_H-M   'P 1'
#
loop_
_entity.id
_entity.type
_entity.pdbx_description
1 polymer ?
#
loop_
_entity_poly.entity_id
_entity_poly.type
_entity_poly.pdbx_seq_one_letter_code
_entity_poly.pdbx_strand_id
1 'polypeptide(L)'
;MENPHGGSHGETDLLPEATRMLHEIALRNREEGEEPDLPEEQLRSNDQLQQDEMLAMEAIYGGNLYIFDEKSVPRSFQIRVHCEIPDGISISAELVHGIDNDPNSQSFDTFSVDHLAPISLTCLMPPSYPSHHPPYFTIGVQWLDSMKVSSLCHMLDSIWAQQPGQEVIFEWVQWLQSSMLSHLGFDDGIVIWQPGSRMDPVDVRVVGDILSVESVVQQLISYSEEQCHESFLHGLHVCRICFSEYTGVDFIKLPCRHYFCLSCMGTYTRMHVKEGSVLKLVCPDNKCGGVVPPDLLKRLLGNADFERWERLILQKTLDSMSDVVYCPRCQTACLEDEDNAQCSKCLFSFCTRCRDRRHVGGRCITPEEKLLSLQEREKVRHLAKGNTERRVILANEIISIKEIIRSSVPCPHCGTFISRMSGCNHMCCSNCNKFFCYDCGKALNPDHTSERCRIDRENLRVNVETKDVFKKIQKELKHELRRAHPCPSCHQPNLKTLSLM
;
A
#
# COMPACT_ATOMS: atom_id res chain seq x y z
N MET A 1 16.55 -21.21 5.52
CA MET A 1 16.24 -19.80 5.30
C MET A 1 15.93 -19.23 6.66
N GLU A 2 16.97 -18.64 7.23
CA GLU A 2 16.99 -18.08 8.58
C GLU A 2 16.04 -16.88 8.64
N ASN A 3 15.19 -16.85 9.66
CA ASN A 3 14.36 -15.68 9.98
C ASN A 3 15.30 -14.56 10.47
N PRO A 4 15.24 -13.36 9.88
CA PRO A 4 15.85 -12.20 10.51
C PRO A 4 14.91 -11.74 11.63
N HIS A 5 15.33 -11.97 12.88
CA HIS A 5 14.80 -11.23 14.02
C HIS A 5 15.09 -9.74 13.78
N GLY A 6 14.05 -8.96 13.47
CA GLY A 6 14.10 -7.51 13.54
C GLY A 6 14.15 -7.11 15.01
N GLY A 7 15.35 -6.84 15.52
CA GLY A 7 15.52 -6.23 16.83
C GLY A 7 15.00 -4.79 16.82
N SER A 8 14.15 -4.47 17.79
CA SER A 8 13.80 -3.10 18.15
C SER A 8 15.10 -2.37 18.56
N HIS A 9 15.54 -1.44 17.73
CA HIS A 9 16.82 -0.74 17.87
C HIS A 9 16.82 0.35 18.97
N GLY A 10 16.06 0.20 20.06
CA GLY A 10 15.99 1.22 21.13
C GLY A 10 15.86 0.73 22.58
N GLU A 11 15.59 -0.56 22.82
CA GLU A 11 15.24 -1.04 24.18
C GLU A 11 16.39 -1.77 24.89
N THR A 12 17.49 -2.09 24.20
CA THR A 12 18.65 -2.82 24.78
C THR A 12 19.64 -1.95 25.55
N ASP A 13 19.51 -0.62 25.54
CA ASP A 13 20.56 0.26 26.07
C ASP A 13 20.57 0.41 27.60
N LEU A 14 19.44 0.16 28.29
CA LEU A 14 19.35 0.34 29.74
C LEU A 14 19.79 -0.88 30.56
N LEU A 15 19.81 -2.07 29.94
CA LEU A 15 20.12 -3.33 30.64
C LEU A 15 21.54 -3.35 31.24
N PRO A 16 22.61 -2.98 30.51
CA PRO A 16 23.97 -3.04 31.06
C PRO A 16 24.20 -2.01 32.17
N GLU A 17 23.56 -0.85 32.08
CA GLU A 17 23.64 0.21 33.09
C GLU A 17 22.91 -0.21 34.37
N ALA A 18 21.69 -0.74 34.26
CA ALA A 18 20.92 -1.24 35.38
C ALA A 18 21.66 -2.34 36.16
N THR A 19 22.26 -3.32 35.44
CA THR A 19 23.04 -4.39 36.06
C THR A 19 24.29 -3.85 36.75
N ARG A 20 25.01 -2.91 36.12
CA ARG A 20 26.18 -2.25 36.74
C ARG A 20 25.79 -1.54 38.04
N MET A 21 24.72 -0.74 38.02
CA MET A 21 24.24 0.00 39.19
C MET A 21 23.80 -0.94 40.31
N LEU A 22 23.12 -2.05 39.99
CA LEU A 22 22.75 -3.08 40.97
C LEU A 22 23.97 -3.69 41.67
N HIS A 23 25.01 -4.03 40.91
CA HIS A 23 26.25 -4.55 41.50
C HIS A 23 26.95 -3.51 42.37
N GLU A 24 26.97 -2.24 41.97
CA GLU A 24 27.51 -1.16 42.80
C GLU A 24 26.72 -0.96 44.11
N ILE A 25 25.39 -1.01 44.06
CA ILE A 25 24.52 -0.95 45.25
C ILE A 25 24.82 -2.13 46.17
N ALA A 26 24.87 -3.36 45.64
CA ALA A 26 25.16 -4.55 46.42
C ALA A 26 26.56 -4.50 47.06
N LEU A 27 27.57 -3.98 46.34
CA LEU A 27 28.93 -3.81 46.87
C LEU A 27 28.98 -2.78 48.00
N ARG A 28 28.32 -1.62 47.84
CA ARG A 28 28.29 -0.57 48.87
C ARG A 28 27.64 -1.07 50.16
N ASN A 29 26.48 -1.72 50.08
CA ASN A 29 25.80 -2.25 51.26
C ASN A 29 26.61 -3.35 51.97
N ARG A 30 27.40 -4.12 51.22
CA ARG A 30 28.33 -5.10 51.78
C ARG A 30 29.53 -4.44 52.48
N GLU A 31 30.07 -3.36 51.93
CA GLU A 31 31.17 -2.59 52.51
C GLU A 31 30.75 -1.76 53.73
N GLU A 32 29.51 -1.28 53.76
CA GLU A 32 28.91 -0.54 54.88
C GLU A 32 28.49 -1.44 56.07
N GLY A 33 28.60 -2.76 55.92
CA GLY A 33 28.37 -3.74 56.99
C GLY A 33 26.89 -4.01 57.28
N GLU A 34 26.01 -3.75 56.31
CA GLU A 34 24.56 -3.98 56.47
C GLU A 34 24.15 -5.44 56.20
N GLU A 35 25.01 -6.26 55.57
CA GLU A 35 24.71 -7.69 55.39
C GLU A 35 24.82 -8.46 56.73
N PRO A 36 23.74 -9.07 57.22
CA PRO A 36 23.73 -9.75 58.50
C PRO A 36 24.43 -11.10 58.37
N ASP A 37 25.22 -11.47 59.39
CA ASP A 37 25.78 -12.81 59.50
C ASP A 37 24.66 -13.79 59.90
N LEU A 38 24.07 -14.46 58.91
CA LEU A 38 22.91 -15.32 59.09
C LEU A 38 23.32 -16.78 59.31
N PRO A 39 22.59 -17.53 60.18
CA PRO A 39 22.78 -18.97 60.33
C PRO A 39 22.60 -19.70 59.00
N GLU A 40 23.36 -20.78 58.78
CA GLU A 40 23.26 -21.60 57.56
C GLU A 40 21.83 -22.10 57.29
N GLU A 41 21.07 -22.41 58.34
CA GLU A 41 19.67 -22.85 58.21
C GLU A 41 18.77 -21.75 57.63
N GLN A 42 18.97 -20.50 58.07
CA GLN A 42 18.25 -19.34 57.56
C GLN A 42 18.66 -19.03 56.11
N LEU A 43 19.94 -19.14 55.78
CA LEU A 43 20.43 -18.97 54.41
C LEU A 43 19.85 -20.03 53.46
N ARG A 44 19.74 -21.30 53.90
CA ARG A 44 19.09 -22.36 53.11
C ARG A 44 17.59 -22.12 52.95
N SER A 45 16.92 -21.64 53.99
CA SER A 45 15.49 -21.28 53.91
C SER A 45 15.28 -20.12 52.93
N ASN A 46 16.10 -19.08 53.02
CA ASN A 46 16.08 -17.94 52.11
C ASN A 46 16.32 -18.37 50.65
N ASP A 47 17.33 -19.21 50.41
CA ASP A 47 17.64 -19.72 49.07
C ASP A 47 16.47 -20.53 48.46
N GLN A 48 15.79 -21.34 49.28
CA GLN A 48 14.60 -22.07 48.84
C GLN A 48 13.45 -21.13 48.47
N LEU A 49 13.14 -20.14 49.32
CA LEU A 49 12.08 -19.15 49.04
C LEU A 49 12.38 -18.32 47.80
N GLN A 50 13.64 -17.91 47.60
CA GLN A 50 14.08 -17.22 46.37
C GLN A 50 13.86 -18.08 45.13
N GLN A 51 14.18 -19.38 45.22
CA GLN A 51 13.99 -20.30 44.11
C GLN A 51 12.52 -20.48 43.77
N ASP A 52 11.66 -20.59 44.80
CA ASP A 52 10.22 -20.76 44.63
C ASP A 52 9.58 -19.49 44.04
N GLU A 53 9.96 -18.30 44.53
CA GLU A 53 9.51 -17.02 43.97
C GLU A 53 9.93 -16.88 42.50
N MET A 54 11.18 -17.18 42.17
CA MET A 54 11.66 -17.12 40.78
C MET A 54 10.80 -18.01 39.88
N LEU A 55 10.55 -19.27 40.29
CA LEU A 55 9.75 -20.21 39.50
C LEU A 55 8.32 -19.70 39.29
N ALA A 56 7.73 -19.07 40.30
CA ALA A 56 6.43 -18.42 40.18
C ALA A 56 6.48 -17.25 39.18
N MET A 57 7.50 -16.40 39.27
CA MET A 57 7.68 -15.26 38.36
C MET A 57 7.89 -15.71 36.90
N GLU A 58 8.67 -16.76 36.65
CA GLU A 58 8.87 -17.32 35.31
C GLU A 58 7.56 -17.88 34.74
N ALA A 59 6.76 -18.56 35.58
CA ALA A 59 5.46 -19.09 35.17
C ALA A 59 4.43 -18.01 34.84
N ILE A 60 4.45 -16.88 35.56
CA ILE A 60 3.48 -15.79 35.40
C ILE A 60 3.87 -14.86 34.25
N TYR A 61 5.15 -14.46 34.17
CA TYR A 61 5.59 -13.41 33.26
C TYR A 61 6.31 -13.94 32.01
N GLY A 62 6.76 -15.20 32.01
CA GLY A 62 7.33 -15.88 30.84
C GLY A 62 8.34 -15.02 30.07
N GLY A 63 8.02 -14.67 28.82
CA GLY A 63 8.87 -13.86 27.94
C GLY A 63 9.12 -12.40 28.37
N ASN A 64 8.48 -11.95 29.45
CA ASN A 64 8.73 -10.64 30.06
C ASN A 64 9.74 -10.68 31.21
N LEU A 65 10.16 -11.88 31.65
CA LEU A 65 11.24 -12.09 32.63
C LEU A 65 12.53 -12.49 31.91
N TYR A 66 13.62 -11.80 32.21
CA TYR A 66 14.97 -12.11 31.73
C TYR A 66 15.90 -12.37 32.91
N ILE A 67 16.35 -13.62 33.06
CA ILE A 67 17.23 -14.04 34.17
C ILE A 67 18.69 -13.84 33.76
N PHE A 68 19.47 -13.14 34.59
CA PHE A 68 20.91 -12.98 34.38
C PHE A 68 21.63 -14.20 34.94
N ASP A 69 22.23 -15.00 34.05
CA ASP A 69 23.01 -16.20 34.39
C ASP A 69 22.32 -17.12 35.41
N GLU A 70 21.54 -18.10 34.92
CA GLU A 70 20.69 -19.03 35.70
C GLU A 70 21.38 -19.75 36.88
N LYS A 71 22.71 -19.78 36.93
CA LYS A 71 23.49 -20.45 37.98
C LYS A 71 24.23 -19.50 38.91
N SER A 72 24.10 -18.19 38.69
CA SER A 72 24.76 -17.18 39.51
C SER A 72 24.02 -16.99 40.85
N VAL A 73 24.82 -16.93 41.92
CA VAL A 73 24.36 -16.51 43.26
C VAL A 73 25.18 -15.28 43.61
N PRO A 74 24.56 -14.13 43.95
CA PRO A 74 23.12 -13.89 44.10
C PRO A 74 22.34 -13.92 42.77
N ARG A 75 21.07 -14.37 42.82
CA ARG A 75 20.18 -14.41 41.65
C ARG A 75 19.84 -12.99 41.22
N SER A 76 19.90 -12.71 39.93
CA SER A 76 19.49 -11.41 39.40
C SER A 76 18.71 -11.58 38.10
N PHE A 77 17.77 -10.66 37.84
CA PHE A 77 16.89 -10.73 36.68
C PHE A 77 16.30 -9.34 36.37
N GLN A 78 15.70 -9.20 35.19
CA GLN A 78 14.91 -8.04 34.80
C GLN A 78 13.49 -8.48 34.42
N ILE A 79 12.49 -7.72 34.84
CA ILE A 79 11.10 -7.89 34.45
C ILE A 79 10.64 -6.65 33.69
N ARG A 80 10.01 -6.85 32.53
CA ARG A 80 9.29 -5.81 31.79
C ARG A 80 7.84 -5.79 32.25
N VAL A 81 7.48 -4.74 32.99
CA VAL A 81 6.15 -4.55 33.55
C VAL A 81 5.32 -3.68 32.61
N HIS A 82 4.22 -4.22 32.09
CA HIS A 82 3.28 -3.49 31.23
C HIS A 82 2.16 -2.92 32.08
N CYS A 83 1.93 -1.60 31.98
CA CYS A 83 0.83 -0.95 32.69
C CYS A 83 -0.52 -1.31 32.06
N GLU A 84 -1.55 -1.50 32.89
CA GLU A 84 -2.91 -1.73 32.42
C GLU A 84 -3.59 -0.42 32.02
N ILE A 85 -4.05 -0.34 30.77
CA ILE A 85 -4.70 0.85 30.20
C ILE A 85 -5.90 0.42 29.34
N PRO A 86 -7.04 0.11 29.96
CA PRO A 86 -8.15 -0.56 29.27
C PRO A 86 -8.80 0.27 28.16
N ASP A 87 -8.84 1.60 28.30
CA ASP A 87 -9.50 2.52 27.34
C ASP A 87 -8.49 3.43 26.60
N GLY A 88 -7.21 3.07 26.61
CA GLY A 88 -6.12 3.95 26.19
C GLY A 88 -5.91 5.13 27.15
N ILE A 89 -4.86 5.91 26.92
CA ILE A 89 -4.51 7.08 27.74
C ILE A 89 -4.11 8.27 26.86
N SER A 90 -4.54 9.47 27.24
CA SER A 90 -4.10 10.70 26.59
C SER A 90 -2.73 11.12 27.07
N ILE A 91 -1.85 11.48 26.15
CA ILE A 91 -0.51 11.97 26.40
C ILE A 91 -0.42 13.40 25.86
N SER A 92 -0.04 14.33 26.73
CA SER A 92 0.17 15.73 26.41
C SER A 92 1.65 16.08 26.56
N ALA A 93 2.25 16.64 25.51
CA ALA A 93 3.66 17.00 25.50
C ALA A 93 3.86 18.50 25.20
N GLU A 94 4.74 19.15 25.96
CA GLU A 94 5.14 20.53 25.71
C GLU A 94 6.21 20.56 24.61
N LEU A 95 5.79 20.84 23.37
CA LEU A 95 6.68 20.96 22.21
C LEU A 95 6.96 22.44 21.92
N VAL A 96 8.24 22.81 21.89
CA VAL A 96 8.66 24.19 21.56
C VAL A 96 8.48 24.40 20.06
N HIS A 97 7.37 25.01 19.67
CA HIS A 97 7.17 25.44 18.30
C HIS A 97 8.02 26.68 18.03
N GLY A 98 8.99 26.55 17.13
CA GLY A 98 9.80 27.66 16.69
C GLY A 98 8.98 28.72 15.94
N ILE A 99 9.11 29.96 16.40
CA ILE A 99 8.81 31.23 15.71
C ILE A 99 7.31 31.58 15.60
N ASP A 100 6.68 31.93 16.73
CA ASP A 100 5.91 33.17 16.81
C ASP A 100 5.72 33.61 18.28
N ASN A 101 5.82 34.92 18.49
CA ASN A 101 6.06 35.58 19.78
C ASN A 101 4.82 35.63 20.70
N ASP A 102 4.67 34.64 21.60
CA ASP A 102 4.03 34.88 22.90
C ASP A 102 4.69 34.01 24.00
N PRO A 103 5.51 34.59 24.90
CA PRO A 103 6.19 33.83 25.96
C PRO A 103 5.25 33.22 27.01
N ASN A 104 3.92 33.42 26.90
CA ASN A 104 2.92 32.85 27.79
C ASN A 104 1.99 31.80 27.14
N SER A 105 2.14 31.49 25.84
CA SER A 105 1.33 30.44 25.21
C SER A 105 2.07 29.10 25.24
N GLN A 106 1.94 28.34 26.34
CA GLN A 106 2.33 26.93 26.36
C GLN A 106 1.35 26.13 25.50
N SER A 107 1.77 25.73 24.31
CA SER A 107 1.00 24.83 23.45
C SER A 107 1.38 23.39 23.73
N PHE A 108 0.41 22.60 24.17
CA PHE A 108 0.56 21.16 24.34
C PHE A 108 -0.04 20.44 23.15
N ASP A 109 0.73 19.55 22.53
CA ASP A 109 0.19 18.59 21.59
C ASP A 109 -0.30 17.37 22.36
N THR A 110 -1.55 16.97 22.10
CA THR A 110 -2.20 15.85 22.77
C THR A 110 -2.52 14.74 21.78
N PHE A 111 -2.13 13.52 22.11
CA PHE A 111 -2.42 12.31 21.37
C PHE A 111 -2.87 11.19 22.32
N SER A 112 -3.45 10.12 21.79
CA SER A 112 -3.87 8.96 22.58
C SER A 112 -3.05 7.74 22.20
N VAL A 113 -2.66 6.94 23.20
CA VAL A 113 -2.02 5.64 23.00
C VAL A 113 -2.84 4.54 23.65
N ASP A 114 -2.85 3.36 23.03
CA ASP A 114 -3.51 2.16 23.55
C ASP A 114 -2.54 1.33 24.40
N HIS A 115 -1.23 1.51 24.21
CA HIS A 115 -0.19 0.79 24.94
C HIS A 115 0.96 1.72 25.35
N LEU A 116 1.48 1.55 26.56
CA LEU A 116 2.70 2.21 27.03
C LEU A 116 3.90 1.27 26.98
N ALA A 117 5.08 1.83 26.68
CA ALA A 117 6.34 1.10 26.76
C ALA A 117 6.55 0.58 28.19
N PRO A 118 7.05 -0.66 28.36
CA PRO A 118 7.11 -1.30 29.66
C PRO A 118 8.13 -0.63 30.59
N ILE A 119 7.91 -0.82 31.87
CA ILE A 119 8.83 -0.43 32.93
C ILE A 119 9.81 -1.57 33.14
N SER A 120 11.10 -1.27 33.13
CA SER A 120 12.14 -2.25 33.41
C SER A 120 12.45 -2.25 34.91
N LEU A 121 11.94 -3.25 35.62
CA LEU A 121 12.31 -3.52 37.02
C LEU A 121 13.45 -4.54 37.03
N THR A 122 14.64 -4.11 37.42
CA THR A 122 15.81 -5.00 37.50
C THR A 122 16.10 -5.30 38.96
N CYS A 123 16.20 -6.58 39.32
CA CYS A 123 16.36 -7.02 40.71
C CYS A 123 17.60 -7.90 40.90
N LEU A 124 18.18 -7.82 42.10
CA LEU A 124 19.20 -8.72 42.61
C LEU A 124 18.79 -9.18 44.01
N MET A 125 18.65 -10.48 44.21
CA MET A 125 18.23 -11.09 45.47
C MET A 125 19.46 -11.36 46.36
N PRO A 126 19.68 -10.60 47.46
CA PRO A 126 20.78 -10.89 48.37
C PRO A 126 20.53 -12.20 49.15
N PRO A 127 21.57 -12.84 49.71
CA PRO A 127 21.40 -14.06 50.52
C PRO A 127 20.50 -13.88 51.75
N SER A 128 20.32 -12.65 52.21
CA SER A 128 19.50 -12.27 53.35
C SER A 128 18.01 -12.07 53.04
N TYR A 129 17.62 -12.05 51.77
CA TYR A 129 16.23 -11.96 51.32
C TYR A 129 15.56 -13.35 51.31
N PRO A 130 14.28 -13.51 51.76
CA PRO A 130 13.34 -12.47 52.20
C PRO A 130 13.34 -12.21 53.71
N SER A 131 14.20 -12.84 54.50
CA SER A 131 14.07 -12.75 55.97
C SER A 131 14.50 -11.41 56.57
N HIS A 132 15.49 -10.72 55.98
CA HIS A 132 16.09 -9.53 56.60
C HIS A 132 16.13 -8.30 55.67
N HIS A 133 16.55 -8.49 54.42
CA HIS A 133 16.69 -7.40 53.45
C HIS A 133 15.77 -7.61 52.26
N PRO A 134 15.26 -6.53 51.63
CA PRO A 134 14.56 -6.62 50.34
C PRO A 134 15.54 -6.97 49.22
N PRO A 135 15.04 -7.36 48.03
CA PRO A 135 15.86 -7.41 46.83
C PRO A 135 16.41 -6.01 46.52
N TYR A 136 17.68 -5.93 46.12
CA TYR A 136 18.18 -4.69 45.53
C TYR A 136 17.52 -4.52 44.16
N PHE A 137 17.05 -3.31 43.85
CA PHE A 137 16.35 -3.07 42.61
C PHE A 137 16.73 -1.74 41.96
N THR A 138 16.54 -1.67 40.65
CA THR A 138 16.57 -0.45 39.86
C THR A 138 15.35 -0.37 38.96
N ILE A 139 14.85 0.83 38.72
CA ILE A 139 13.69 1.09 37.86
C ILE A 139 14.13 1.93 36.67
N GLY A 140 13.88 1.44 35.46
CA GLY A 140 14.13 2.15 34.21
C GLY A 140 12.84 2.40 33.44
N VAL A 141 12.55 3.67 33.15
CA VAL A 141 11.40 4.10 32.34
C VAL A 141 11.80 5.29 31.50
N GLN A 142 11.63 5.19 30.18
CA GLN A 142 12.08 6.23 29.24
C GLN A 142 11.09 7.38 29.08
N TRP A 143 9.82 7.18 29.46
CA TRP A 143 8.74 8.17 29.30
C TRP A 143 8.33 8.87 30.60
N LEU A 144 9.01 8.56 31.72
CA LEU A 144 8.81 9.21 33.01
C LEU A 144 10.01 10.03 33.42
N ASP A 145 9.76 11.16 34.06
CA ASP A 145 10.83 11.93 34.70
C ASP A 145 11.38 11.21 35.93
N SER A 146 12.66 11.45 36.20
CA SER A 146 13.42 10.81 37.26
C SER A 146 12.85 11.06 38.67
N MET A 147 12.13 12.16 38.89
CA MET A 147 11.44 12.44 40.15
C MET A 147 10.22 11.53 40.35
N LYS A 148 9.41 11.33 39.30
CA LYS A 148 8.33 10.35 39.33
C LYS A 148 8.86 8.93 39.51
N VAL A 149 9.95 8.54 38.83
CA VAL A 149 10.57 7.22 39.05
C VAL A 149 11.09 7.08 40.49
N SER A 150 11.66 8.14 41.07
CA SER A 150 12.07 8.13 42.49
C SER A 150 10.88 7.92 43.44
N SER A 151 9.71 8.50 43.13
CA SER A 151 8.47 8.23 43.87
C SER A 151 8.04 6.76 43.80
N LEU A 152 8.27 6.09 42.66
CA LEU A 152 8.03 4.65 42.52
C LEU A 152 8.99 3.84 43.41
N CYS A 153 10.28 4.18 43.42
CA CYS A 153 11.26 3.53 44.28
C CYS A 153 10.84 3.58 45.76
N HIS A 154 10.44 4.75 46.25
CA HIS A 154 9.94 4.92 47.62
C HIS A 154 8.66 4.12 47.89
N MET A 155 7.79 3.97 46.90
CA MET A 155 6.60 3.16 47.07
C MET A 155 6.92 1.67 47.15
N LEU A 156 7.86 1.16 46.33
CA LEU A 156 8.33 -0.23 46.44
C LEU A 156 8.95 -0.52 47.82
N ASP A 157 9.73 0.43 48.36
CA ASP A 157 10.25 0.34 49.73
C ASP A 157 9.12 0.28 50.77
N SER A 158 8.05 1.08 50.57
CA SER A 158 6.89 1.06 51.46
C SER A 158 6.11 -0.26 51.38
N ILE A 159 6.03 -0.90 50.21
CA ILE A 159 5.36 -2.20 50.04
C ILE A 159 6.13 -3.26 50.84
N TRP A 160 7.46 -3.29 50.71
CA TRP A 160 8.31 -4.16 51.52
C TRP A 160 8.15 -3.93 53.02
N ALA A 161 8.16 -2.67 53.46
CA ALA A 161 8.07 -2.30 54.88
C ALA A 161 6.74 -2.76 55.54
N GLN A 162 5.69 -3.01 54.75
CA GLN A 162 4.41 -3.52 55.25
C GLN A 162 4.42 -5.04 55.49
N GLN A 163 5.30 -5.78 54.81
CA GLN A 163 5.37 -7.25 54.86
C GLN A 163 6.82 -7.77 54.96
N PRO A 164 7.59 -7.37 55.99
CA PRO A 164 8.96 -7.85 56.15
C PRO A 164 8.97 -9.36 56.43
N GLY A 165 9.90 -10.09 55.81
CA GLY A 165 10.04 -11.53 55.99
C GLY A 165 9.33 -12.39 54.93
N GLN A 166 8.67 -11.79 53.94
CA GLN A 166 7.94 -12.47 52.87
C GLN A 166 8.47 -12.09 51.49
N GLU A 167 8.17 -12.92 50.49
CA GLU A 167 8.47 -12.65 49.09
C GLU A 167 7.67 -11.44 48.57
N VAL A 168 8.31 -10.48 47.90
CA VAL A 168 7.72 -9.15 47.59
C VAL A 168 7.69 -8.81 46.10
N ILE A 169 8.39 -9.56 45.25
CA ILE A 169 8.61 -9.16 43.85
C ILE A 169 7.31 -9.24 43.05
N PHE A 170 6.47 -10.24 43.32
CA PHE A 170 5.15 -10.34 42.72
C PHE A 170 4.28 -9.12 43.06
N GLU A 171 4.23 -8.72 44.34
CA GLU A 171 3.47 -7.56 44.80
C GLU A 171 4.00 -6.26 44.19
N TRP A 172 5.32 -6.10 44.07
CA TRP A 172 5.92 -4.97 43.37
C TRP A 172 5.47 -4.88 41.91
N VAL A 173 5.53 -5.99 41.17
CA VAL A 173 5.11 -6.01 39.76
C VAL A 173 3.61 -5.77 39.62
N GLN A 174 2.79 -6.38 40.46
CA GLN A 174 1.33 -6.22 40.46
C GLN A 174 0.92 -4.77 40.76
N TRP A 175 1.61 -4.12 41.70
CA TRP A 175 1.39 -2.71 42.01
C TRP A 175 1.81 -1.80 40.86
N LEU A 176 2.99 -2.02 40.27
CA LEU A 176 3.48 -1.28 39.11
C LEU A 176 2.53 -1.41 37.90
N GLN A 177 1.92 -2.57 37.71
CA GLN A 177 1.00 -2.85 36.62
C GLN A 177 -0.36 -2.15 36.79
N SER A 178 -0.92 -2.16 38.00
CA SER A 178 -2.32 -1.79 38.25
C SER A 178 -2.55 -0.45 38.95
N SER A 179 -1.59 0.00 39.76
CA SER A 179 -1.78 1.11 40.71
C SER A 179 -0.84 2.29 40.47
N MET A 180 0.25 2.07 39.75
CA MET A 180 1.26 3.11 39.49
C MET A 180 0.71 4.37 38.83
N LEU A 181 -0.13 4.25 37.80
CA LEU A 181 -0.66 5.42 37.08
C LEU A 181 -1.49 6.31 38.01
N SER A 182 -2.36 5.70 38.82
CA SER A 182 -3.16 6.41 39.83
C SER A 182 -2.29 7.06 40.91
N HIS A 183 -1.22 6.37 41.36
CA HIS A 183 -0.27 6.91 42.34
C HIS A 183 0.49 8.14 41.80
N LEU A 184 0.80 8.15 40.51
CA LEU A 184 1.44 9.29 39.84
C LEU A 184 0.43 10.40 39.45
N GLY A 185 -0.87 10.19 39.68
CA GLY A 185 -1.93 11.14 39.35
C GLY A 185 -2.24 11.23 37.85
N PHE A 186 -2.07 10.14 37.10
CA PHE A 186 -2.30 10.07 35.66
C PHE A 186 -3.70 9.55 35.28
N ASP A 187 -4.68 9.66 36.17
CA ASP A 187 -6.05 9.19 35.92
C ASP A 187 -6.71 9.91 34.72
N ASP A 188 -6.34 11.17 34.46
CA ASP A 188 -6.84 12.00 33.35
C ASP A 188 -5.82 12.18 32.19
N GLY A 189 -4.73 11.40 32.18
CA GLY A 189 -3.69 11.45 31.15
C GLY A 189 -2.28 11.76 31.68
N ILE A 190 -1.28 11.52 30.82
CA ILE A 190 0.14 11.72 31.13
C ILE A 190 0.62 13.03 30.52
N VAL A 191 1.27 13.88 31.33
CA VAL A 191 1.93 15.10 30.85
C VAL A 191 3.44 14.91 30.85
N ILE A 192 4.04 15.00 29.66
CA ILE A 192 5.49 14.92 29.47
C ILE A 192 6.03 16.35 29.47
N TRP A 193 6.88 16.63 30.45
CA TRP A 193 7.54 17.92 30.60
C TRP A 193 8.93 17.89 29.98
N GLN A 194 9.41 19.04 29.52
CA GLN A 194 10.83 19.17 29.22
C GLN A 194 11.66 18.88 30.47
N PRO A 195 12.82 18.21 30.34
CA PRO A 195 13.72 18.00 31.46
C PRO A 195 14.01 19.35 32.13
N GLY A 196 13.45 19.56 33.33
CA GLY A 196 13.67 20.78 34.09
C GLY A 196 15.12 20.82 34.56
N SER A 197 15.75 21.99 34.55
CA SER A 197 17.07 22.23 35.16
C SER A 197 17.01 22.24 36.70
N ARG A 198 16.14 21.40 37.30
CA ARG A 198 16.02 21.27 38.74
C ARG A 198 16.93 20.16 39.23
N MET A 199 17.95 20.55 39.97
CA MET A 199 18.88 19.68 40.69
C MET A 199 18.28 19.18 42.00
N ASP A 200 17.08 18.62 41.95
CA ASP A 200 16.58 17.86 43.09
C ASP A 200 17.29 16.50 43.10
N PRO A 201 17.66 15.96 44.27
CA PRO A 201 18.39 14.70 44.35
C PRO A 201 17.51 13.56 43.84
N VAL A 202 17.93 12.96 42.73
CA VAL A 202 17.31 11.76 42.14
C VAL A 202 17.76 10.53 42.93
N ASP A 203 16.85 9.58 43.13
CA ASP A 203 17.17 8.31 43.77
C ASP A 203 18.23 7.55 42.96
N VAL A 204 19.25 7.01 43.63
CA VAL A 204 20.37 6.30 43.01
C VAL A 204 19.96 5.03 42.26
N ARG A 205 18.71 4.58 42.41
CA ARG A 205 18.14 3.40 41.76
C ARG A 205 17.44 3.70 40.43
N VAL A 206 17.30 4.98 40.05
CA VAL A 206 16.70 5.38 38.78
C VAL A 206 17.70 5.15 37.64
N VAL A 207 17.25 4.47 36.57
CA VAL A 207 18.07 4.18 35.39
C VAL A 207 17.51 4.88 34.16
N GLY A 208 18.37 5.67 33.51
CA GLY A 208 18.03 6.45 32.33
C GLY A 208 17.41 7.81 32.65
N ASP A 209 17.50 8.73 31.69
CA ASP A 209 16.92 10.07 31.74
C ASP A 209 16.21 10.37 30.42
N ILE A 210 15.19 11.23 30.47
CA ILE A 210 14.53 11.77 29.28
C ILE A 210 15.53 12.66 28.55
N LEU A 211 16.04 12.19 27.40
CA LEU A 211 16.97 12.96 26.56
C LEU A 211 16.25 14.13 25.85
N SER A 212 15.05 13.89 25.33
CA SER A 212 14.20 14.93 24.73
C SER A 212 12.73 14.52 24.72
N VAL A 213 11.83 15.50 24.86
CA VAL A 213 10.37 15.28 24.79
C VAL A 213 9.96 14.72 23.43
N GLU A 214 10.56 15.22 22.35
CA GLU A 214 10.29 14.75 20.98
C GLU A 214 10.61 13.25 20.82
N SER A 215 11.74 12.79 21.36
CA SER A 215 12.13 11.38 21.32
C SER A 215 11.12 10.53 22.08
N VAL A 216 10.71 10.95 23.28
CA VAL A 216 9.76 10.20 24.10
C VAL A 216 8.40 10.10 23.41
N VAL A 217 7.90 11.20 22.84
CA VAL A 217 6.64 11.21 22.08
C VAL A 217 6.70 10.23 20.90
N GLN A 218 7.79 10.27 20.12
CA GLN A 218 7.98 9.35 19.00
C GLN A 218 8.05 7.89 19.45
N GLN A 219 8.76 7.60 20.54
CA GLN A 219 8.86 6.26 21.11
C GLN A 219 7.50 5.74 21.58
N LEU A 220 6.71 6.55 22.26
CA LEU A 220 5.37 6.16 22.73
C LEU A 220 4.42 5.87 21.59
N ILE A 221 4.42 6.70 20.54
CA ILE A 221 3.59 6.48 19.35
C ILE A 221 4.05 5.20 18.63
N SER A 222 5.35 5.05 18.37
CA SER A 222 5.90 3.87 17.68
C SER A 222 5.57 2.59 18.44
N TYR A 223 5.82 2.58 19.75
CA TYR A 223 5.55 1.44 20.60
C TYR A 223 4.07 1.07 20.61
N SER A 224 3.17 2.06 20.78
CA SER A 224 1.73 1.81 20.76
C SER A 224 1.26 1.27 19.41
N GLU A 225 1.77 1.79 18.30
CA GLU A 225 1.42 1.31 16.95
C GLU A 225 1.92 -0.11 16.70
N GLU A 226 3.14 -0.42 17.11
CA GLU A 226 3.75 -1.75 17.02
C GLU A 226 2.96 -2.76 17.85
N GLN A 227 2.62 -2.43 19.10
CA GLN A 227 1.87 -3.32 19.98
C GLN A 227 0.43 -3.54 19.52
N CYS A 228 -0.23 -2.50 18.98
CA CYS A 228 -1.52 -2.64 18.33
C CYS A 228 -1.43 -3.51 17.07
N HIS A 229 -0.32 -3.43 16.32
CA HIS A 229 -0.10 -4.26 15.15
C HIS A 229 0.08 -5.73 15.53
N GLU A 230 0.93 -6.03 16.50
CA GLU A 230 1.13 -7.40 17.01
C GLU A 230 -0.17 -7.97 17.58
N SER A 231 -0.88 -7.20 18.41
CA SER A 231 -2.18 -7.60 18.94
C SER A 231 -3.19 -7.91 17.82
N PHE A 232 -3.16 -7.13 16.74
CA PHE A 232 -3.95 -7.42 15.55
C PHE A 232 -3.52 -8.74 14.89
N LEU A 233 -2.23 -8.96 14.65
CA LEU A 233 -1.71 -10.15 13.96
C LEU A 233 -2.08 -11.46 14.66
N HIS A 234 -1.99 -11.50 15.99
CA HIS A 234 -2.28 -12.70 16.79
C HIS A 234 -3.77 -12.83 17.18
N GLY A 235 -4.52 -11.73 17.11
CA GLY A 235 -5.96 -11.73 17.37
C GLY A 235 -6.79 -12.43 16.31
N LEU A 236 -7.97 -12.92 16.71
CA LEU A 236 -8.99 -13.45 15.79
C LEU A 236 -9.90 -12.33 15.29
N HIS A 237 -10.06 -12.24 13.97
CA HIS A 237 -10.82 -11.19 13.29
C HIS A 237 -11.81 -11.78 12.29
N VAL A 238 -12.98 -11.14 12.16
CA VAL A 238 -14.03 -11.54 11.21
C VAL A 238 -13.90 -10.75 9.91
N CYS A 239 -13.82 -11.44 8.78
CA CYS A 239 -13.78 -10.81 7.47
C CYS A 239 -15.19 -10.33 7.06
N ARG A 240 -15.35 -9.06 6.68
CA ARG A 240 -16.65 -8.49 6.27
C ARG A 240 -17.16 -8.94 4.90
N ILE A 241 -16.35 -9.69 4.13
CA ILE A 241 -16.73 -10.19 2.80
C ILE A 241 -17.21 -11.64 2.89
N CYS A 242 -16.44 -12.53 3.53
CA CYS A 242 -16.82 -13.95 3.66
C CYS A 242 -17.46 -14.30 5.02
N PHE A 243 -17.42 -13.40 6.00
CA PHE A 243 -17.91 -13.61 7.37
C PHE A 243 -17.23 -14.75 8.14
N SER A 244 -16.05 -15.19 7.69
CA SER A 244 -15.22 -16.17 8.39
C SER A 244 -14.22 -15.49 9.35
N GLU A 245 -13.85 -16.22 10.40
CA GLU A 245 -12.83 -15.83 11.38
C GLU A 245 -11.45 -16.35 10.97
N TYR A 246 -10.45 -15.48 11.03
CA TYR A 246 -9.04 -15.84 10.85
C TYR A 246 -8.16 -15.04 11.80
N THR A 247 -6.91 -15.46 11.96
CA THR A 247 -5.88 -14.68 12.64
C THR A 247 -5.50 -13.44 11.82
N GLY A 248 -5.06 -12.36 12.45
CA GLY A 248 -4.72 -11.11 11.75
C GLY A 248 -3.60 -11.24 10.71
N VAL A 249 -2.73 -12.25 10.82
CA VAL A 249 -1.74 -12.58 9.78
C VAL A 249 -2.36 -12.89 8.42
N ASP A 250 -3.59 -13.43 8.40
CA ASP A 250 -4.35 -13.72 7.18
C ASP A 250 -5.17 -12.52 6.70
N PHE A 251 -5.00 -11.36 7.32
CA PHE A 251 -5.69 -10.12 6.97
C PHE A 251 -4.77 -9.08 6.33
N ILE A 252 -5.40 -8.22 5.55
CA ILE A 252 -4.79 -7.04 4.96
C ILE A 252 -5.47 -5.81 5.55
N LYS A 253 -4.71 -4.97 6.23
CA LYS A 253 -5.13 -3.65 6.69
C LYS A 253 -4.84 -2.61 5.61
N LEU A 254 -5.86 -1.88 5.18
CA LEU A 254 -5.75 -0.76 4.25
C LEU A 254 -5.42 0.54 4.98
N PRO A 255 -4.90 1.58 4.28
CA PRO A 255 -4.64 2.90 4.87
C PRO A 255 -5.89 3.55 5.47
N CYS A 256 -7.08 3.19 4.97
CA CYS A 256 -8.36 3.62 5.53
C CYS A 256 -8.79 2.86 6.80
N ARG A 257 -7.88 2.09 7.42
CA ARG A 257 -8.07 1.26 8.62
C ARG A 257 -9.02 0.06 8.47
N HIS A 258 -9.69 -0.10 7.33
CA HIS A 258 -10.46 -1.32 7.03
C HIS A 258 -9.54 -2.50 6.74
N TYR A 259 -9.98 -3.70 7.16
CA TYR A 259 -9.23 -4.93 6.96
C TYR A 259 -10.10 -6.07 6.41
N PHE A 260 -9.50 -6.88 5.53
CA PHE A 260 -10.16 -8.01 4.87
C PHE A 260 -9.20 -9.19 4.77
N CYS A 261 -9.71 -10.42 4.76
CA CYS A 261 -8.85 -11.58 4.62
C CYS A 261 -8.17 -11.62 3.23
N LEU A 262 -6.97 -12.21 3.19
CA LEU A 262 -6.10 -12.29 2.03
C LEU A 262 -6.80 -12.92 0.82
N SER A 263 -7.61 -13.96 1.05
CA SER A 263 -8.33 -14.70 0.01
C SER A 263 -9.42 -13.84 -0.66
N CYS A 264 -10.21 -13.12 0.13
CA CYS A 264 -11.25 -12.21 -0.36
C CYS A 264 -10.61 -11.05 -1.13
N MET A 265 -9.60 -10.40 -0.55
CA MET A 265 -8.97 -9.24 -1.19
C MET A 265 -8.25 -9.65 -2.50
N GLY A 266 -7.57 -10.80 -2.53
CA GLY A 266 -6.95 -11.31 -3.74
C GLY A 266 -7.96 -11.67 -4.83
N THR A 267 -9.14 -12.17 -4.45
CA THR A 267 -10.21 -12.46 -5.43
C THR A 267 -10.82 -11.19 -5.99
N TYR A 268 -11.07 -10.21 -5.13
CA TYR A 268 -11.56 -8.89 -5.49
C TYR A 268 -10.62 -8.16 -6.46
N THR A 269 -9.31 -8.10 -6.15
CA THR A 269 -8.32 -7.46 -7.05
C THR A 269 -8.23 -8.18 -8.40
N ARG A 270 -8.11 -9.51 -8.42
CA ARG A 270 -8.05 -10.28 -9.67
C ARG A 270 -9.28 -10.11 -10.55
N MET A 271 -10.47 -10.00 -9.96
CA MET A 271 -11.71 -9.74 -10.69
C MET A 271 -11.63 -8.40 -11.45
N HIS A 272 -11.26 -7.31 -10.77
CA HIS A 272 -11.14 -5.99 -11.40
C HIS A 272 -10.08 -5.94 -12.52
N VAL A 273 -8.96 -6.66 -12.35
CA VAL A 273 -7.90 -6.76 -13.37
C VAL A 273 -8.35 -7.57 -14.58
N LYS A 274 -9.12 -8.65 -14.37
CA LYS A 274 -9.67 -9.46 -15.46
C LYS A 274 -10.72 -8.68 -16.26
N GLU A 275 -11.63 -8.01 -15.57
CA GLU A 275 -12.72 -7.21 -16.17
C GLU A 275 -12.25 -5.88 -16.79
N GLY A 276 -11.04 -5.42 -16.45
CA GLY A 276 -10.53 -4.13 -16.92
C GLY A 276 -11.13 -2.93 -16.19
N SER A 277 -11.77 -3.15 -15.05
CA SER A 277 -12.42 -2.14 -14.20
C SER A 277 -11.48 -1.59 -13.12
N VAL A 278 -10.19 -1.43 -13.45
CA VAL A 278 -9.10 -1.09 -12.51
C VAL A 278 -9.24 0.27 -11.81
N LEU A 279 -9.92 1.24 -12.44
CA LEU A 279 -10.22 2.55 -11.81
C LEU A 279 -11.23 2.44 -10.66
N LYS A 280 -12.00 1.35 -10.59
CA LYS A 280 -12.97 1.10 -9.52
C LYS A 280 -12.40 0.24 -8.39
N LEU A 281 -11.11 -0.07 -8.45
CA LEU A 281 -10.43 -0.89 -7.45
C LEU A 281 -10.13 -0.04 -6.22
N VAL A 282 -11.08 0.01 -5.30
CA VAL A 282 -11.02 0.78 -4.05
C VAL A 282 -11.31 -0.15 -2.86
N CYS A 283 -11.34 0.39 -1.65
CA CYS A 283 -11.76 -0.32 -0.46
C CYS A 283 -13.12 -1.00 -0.69
N PRO A 284 -13.27 -2.31 -0.40
CA PRO A 284 -14.55 -3.01 -0.52
C PRO A 284 -15.67 -2.48 0.39
N ASP A 285 -15.35 -1.66 1.40
CA ASP A 285 -16.35 -1.03 2.24
C ASP A 285 -17.13 0.05 1.48
N ASN A 286 -18.47 -0.01 1.59
CA ASN A 286 -19.39 0.78 0.77
C ASN A 286 -19.35 2.30 1.01
N LYS A 287 -18.79 2.76 2.13
CA LYS A 287 -18.70 4.20 2.47
C LYS A 287 -17.29 4.75 2.42
N CYS A 288 -16.29 3.90 2.17
CA CYS A 288 -14.90 4.30 2.31
C CYS A 288 -14.31 4.92 1.04
N GLY A 289 -14.33 4.19 -0.09
CA GLY A 289 -13.66 4.64 -1.32
C GLY A 289 -12.13 4.77 -1.21
N GLY A 290 -11.51 4.29 -0.13
CA GLY A 290 -10.07 4.36 0.09
C GLY A 290 -9.27 3.62 -0.99
N VAL A 291 -8.12 4.17 -1.36
CA VAL A 291 -7.26 3.56 -2.40
C VAL A 291 -6.54 2.31 -1.88
N VAL A 292 -6.35 1.33 -2.76
CA VAL A 292 -5.55 0.15 -2.48
C VAL A 292 -4.10 0.43 -2.94
N PRO A 293 -3.10 0.47 -2.04
CA PRO A 293 -1.73 0.81 -2.41
C PRO A 293 -1.12 -0.16 -3.46
N PRO A 294 -0.29 0.32 -4.40
CA PRO A 294 0.36 -0.53 -5.40
C PRO A 294 1.19 -1.67 -4.81
N ASP A 295 1.90 -1.44 -3.70
CA ASP A 295 2.71 -2.48 -3.04
C ASP A 295 1.85 -3.65 -2.55
N LEU A 296 0.66 -3.33 -2.04
CA LEU A 296 -0.30 -4.33 -1.61
C LEU A 296 -0.89 -5.08 -2.82
N LEU A 297 -1.18 -4.38 -3.91
CA LEU A 297 -1.63 -5.00 -5.16
C LEU A 297 -0.57 -5.96 -5.72
N LYS A 298 0.71 -5.59 -5.66
CA LYS A 298 1.83 -6.46 -6.07
C LYS A 298 1.97 -7.70 -5.20
N ARG A 299 1.62 -7.61 -3.91
CA ARG A 299 1.59 -8.78 -3.02
C ARG A 299 0.38 -9.70 -3.28
N LEU A 300 -0.76 -9.11 -3.63
CA LEU A 300 -2.02 -9.82 -3.90
C LEU A 300 -2.12 -10.45 -5.30
N LEU A 301 -1.49 -9.80 -6.27
CA LEU A 301 -1.47 -10.18 -7.68
C LEU A 301 -0.12 -10.79 -8.00
N GLY A 302 -0.09 -11.85 -8.81
CA GLY A 302 1.19 -12.31 -9.38
C GLY A 302 1.75 -11.29 -10.38
N ASN A 303 3.03 -11.42 -10.75
CA ASN A 303 3.72 -10.50 -11.68
C ASN A 303 2.91 -10.22 -12.96
N ALA A 304 2.33 -11.25 -13.59
CA ALA A 304 1.57 -11.09 -14.83
C ALA A 304 0.27 -10.28 -14.66
N ASP A 305 -0.45 -10.47 -13.55
CA ASP A 305 -1.68 -9.72 -13.27
C ASP A 305 -1.36 -8.28 -12.85
N PHE A 306 -0.25 -8.07 -12.13
CA PHE A 306 0.22 -6.74 -11.75
C PHE A 306 0.65 -5.91 -12.99
N GLU A 307 1.45 -6.48 -13.90
CA GLU A 307 1.81 -5.82 -15.17
C GLU A 307 0.57 -5.49 -16.02
N ARG A 308 -0.43 -6.37 -15.99
CA ARG A 308 -1.72 -6.11 -16.66
C ARG A 308 -2.44 -4.94 -16.00
N TRP A 309 -2.49 -4.89 -14.68
CA TRP A 309 -3.06 -3.77 -13.93
C TRP A 309 -2.35 -2.45 -14.25
N GLU A 310 -1.01 -2.41 -14.24
CA GLU A 310 -0.21 -1.20 -14.55
C GLU A 310 -0.51 -0.67 -15.96
N ARG A 311 -0.58 -1.57 -16.94
CA ARG A 311 -0.95 -1.19 -18.32
C ARG A 311 -2.38 -0.67 -18.41
N LEU A 312 -3.32 -1.30 -17.72
CA LEU A 312 -4.74 -0.89 -17.74
C LEU A 312 -4.94 0.46 -17.05
N ILE A 313 -4.29 0.70 -15.91
CA ILE A 313 -4.41 1.97 -15.18
C ILE A 313 -3.79 3.11 -15.99
N LEU A 314 -2.63 2.88 -16.62
CA LEU A 314 -2.02 3.86 -17.52
C LEU A 314 -2.92 4.14 -18.72
N GLN A 315 -3.40 3.09 -19.40
CA GLN A 315 -4.26 3.25 -20.56
C GLN A 315 -5.54 4.01 -20.22
N LYS A 316 -6.23 3.63 -19.14
CA LYS A 316 -7.48 4.28 -18.73
C LYS A 316 -7.27 5.73 -18.27
N THR A 317 -6.14 6.02 -17.62
CA THR A 317 -5.77 7.38 -17.25
C THR A 317 -5.52 8.23 -18.50
N LEU A 318 -4.78 7.71 -19.48
CA LEU A 318 -4.54 8.40 -20.75
C LEU A 318 -5.84 8.58 -21.57
N ASP A 319 -6.69 7.56 -21.64
CA ASP A 319 -7.99 7.63 -22.32
C ASP A 319 -8.95 8.67 -21.70
N SER A 320 -8.75 9.03 -20.43
CA SER A 320 -9.58 10.02 -19.73
C SER A 320 -9.16 11.47 -20.00
N MET A 321 -7.95 11.68 -20.55
CA MET A 321 -7.41 13.00 -20.88
C MET A 321 -7.91 13.42 -22.27
N SER A 322 -8.53 14.60 -22.36
CA SER A 322 -9.15 15.08 -23.61
C SER A 322 -8.17 15.50 -24.69
N ASP A 323 -6.93 15.82 -24.30
CA ASP A 323 -5.83 16.26 -25.16
C ASP A 323 -4.91 15.10 -25.57
N VAL A 324 -5.23 13.87 -25.18
CA VAL A 324 -4.44 12.69 -25.53
C VAL A 324 -5.07 11.96 -26.72
N VAL A 325 -4.28 11.78 -27.77
CA VAL A 325 -4.65 11.04 -28.98
C VAL A 325 -3.62 9.97 -29.32
N TYR A 326 -4.05 8.85 -29.91
CA TYR A 326 -3.15 7.74 -30.23
C TYR A 326 -2.59 7.85 -31.66
N CYS A 327 -1.28 7.65 -31.79
CA CYS A 327 -0.61 7.63 -33.09
C CYS A 327 -1.15 6.49 -33.96
N PRO A 328 -1.64 6.77 -35.19
CA PRO A 328 -2.23 5.75 -36.07
C PRO A 328 -1.23 4.70 -36.57
N ARG A 329 0.08 4.95 -36.49
CA ARG A 329 1.12 4.01 -36.93
C ARG A 329 1.57 3.04 -35.85
N CYS A 330 1.68 3.51 -34.61
CA CYS A 330 2.36 2.75 -33.54
C CYS A 330 1.61 2.78 -32.20
N GLN A 331 0.41 3.35 -32.14
CA GLN A 331 -0.47 3.40 -30.96
C GLN A 331 0.18 4.05 -29.72
N THR A 332 1.21 4.87 -29.90
CA THR A 332 1.79 5.68 -28.82
C THR A 332 0.89 6.87 -28.54
N ALA A 333 0.61 7.14 -27.26
CA ALA A 333 -0.13 8.33 -26.84
C ALA A 333 0.65 9.60 -27.22
N CYS A 334 -0.06 10.59 -27.78
CA CYS A 334 0.47 11.85 -28.28
C CYS A 334 -0.43 12.97 -27.77
N LEU A 335 0.14 14.14 -27.51
CA LEU A 335 -0.63 15.34 -27.18
C LEU A 335 -1.17 15.98 -28.45
N GLU A 336 -2.44 16.39 -28.39
CA GLU A 336 -3.12 17.16 -29.42
C GLU A 336 -2.79 18.65 -29.29
N ASP A 337 -2.49 19.27 -30.43
CA ASP A 337 -2.21 20.69 -30.61
C ASP A 337 -2.94 21.17 -31.88
N GLU A 338 -3.98 21.99 -31.71
CA GLU A 338 -4.77 22.58 -32.80
C GLU A 338 -5.16 21.57 -33.92
N ASP A 339 -5.91 20.52 -33.57
CA ASP A 339 -6.34 19.42 -34.46
C ASP A 339 -5.18 18.60 -35.09
N ASN A 340 -3.97 18.69 -34.54
CA ASN A 340 -2.79 17.97 -34.99
C ASN A 340 -2.06 17.30 -33.81
N ALA A 341 -1.28 16.27 -34.09
CA ALA A 341 -0.43 15.64 -33.10
C ALA A 341 0.85 15.11 -33.74
N GLN A 342 1.94 15.09 -32.97
CA GLN A 342 3.21 14.52 -33.38
C GLN A 342 3.61 13.37 -32.45
N CYS A 343 3.87 12.21 -33.04
CA CYS A 343 4.29 11.05 -32.27
C CYS A 343 5.77 11.14 -31.89
N SER A 344 6.07 11.08 -30.60
CA SER A 344 7.45 11.06 -30.08
C SER A 344 8.24 9.81 -30.50
N LYS A 345 7.58 8.66 -30.65
CA LYS A 345 8.23 7.38 -30.99
C LYS A 345 8.62 7.23 -32.46
N CYS A 346 7.72 7.60 -33.37
CA CYS A 346 7.92 7.41 -34.81
C CYS A 346 8.00 8.71 -35.61
N LEU A 347 7.98 9.86 -34.92
CA LEU A 347 8.04 11.21 -35.49
C LEU A 347 6.96 11.50 -36.53
N PHE A 348 5.89 10.71 -36.54
CA PHE A 348 4.78 10.91 -37.46
C PHE A 348 3.88 12.03 -36.97
N SER A 349 3.80 13.12 -37.76
CA SER A 349 2.85 14.21 -37.56
C SER A 349 1.56 13.94 -38.32
N PHE A 350 0.43 13.95 -37.62
CA PHE A 350 -0.88 13.59 -38.15
C PHE A 350 -1.97 14.58 -37.70
N CYS A 351 -3.05 14.66 -38.47
CA CYS A 351 -4.26 15.37 -38.08
C CYS A 351 -5.10 14.45 -37.17
N THR A 352 -5.56 14.96 -36.02
CA THR A 352 -6.32 14.19 -35.03
C THR A 352 -7.70 13.78 -35.52
N ARG A 353 -8.29 14.57 -36.42
CA ARG A 353 -9.61 14.31 -37.03
C ARG A 353 -9.60 13.16 -38.03
N CYS A 354 -8.75 13.25 -39.06
CA CYS A 354 -8.71 12.24 -40.13
C CYS A 354 -7.70 11.11 -39.88
N ARG A 355 -6.81 11.25 -38.88
CA ARG A 355 -5.72 10.32 -38.56
C ARG A 355 -4.74 10.11 -39.72
N ASP A 356 -4.69 11.03 -40.68
CA ASP A 356 -3.74 11.07 -41.80
C ASP A 356 -2.67 12.15 -41.60
N ARG A 357 -1.73 12.28 -42.56
CA ARG A 357 -0.65 13.28 -42.49
C ARG A 357 -1.20 14.68 -42.16
N ARG A 358 -0.50 15.40 -41.28
CA ARG A 358 -0.81 16.79 -40.92
C ARG A 358 -1.02 17.63 -42.18
N HIS A 359 -2.11 18.38 -42.23
CA HIS A 359 -2.45 19.31 -43.29
C HIS A 359 -2.87 20.66 -42.70
N VAL A 360 -2.29 21.76 -43.18
CA VAL A 360 -2.56 23.12 -42.69
C VAL A 360 -3.50 23.81 -43.67
N GLY A 361 -4.63 24.36 -43.18
CA GLY A 361 -5.59 25.14 -43.98
C GLY A 361 -6.43 24.35 -45.00
N GLY A 362 -6.15 23.06 -45.21
CA GLY A 362 -6.93 22.17 -46.08
C GLY A 362 -8.01 21.39 -45.31
N ARG A 363 -9.12 21.05 -46.00
CA ARG A 363 -10.11 20.09 -45.47
C ARG A 363 -9.50 18.69 -45.36
N CYS A 364 -9.97 17.92 -44.37
CA CYS A 364 -9.61 16.50 -44.24
C CYS A 364 -9.94 15.74 -45.53
N ILE A 365 -9.07 14.81 -45.91
CA ILE A 365 -9.35 13.89 -47.03
C ILE A 365 -10.55 13.02 -46.66
N THR A 366 -11.52 12.93 -47.55
CA THR A 366 -12.68 12.06 -47.38
C THR A 366 -12.30 10.59 -47.62
N PRO A 367 -13.01 9.61 -47.02
CA PRO A 367 -12.76 8.20 -47.30
C PRO A 367 -12.84 7.86 -48.79
N GLU A 368 -13.72 8.52 -49.54
CA GLU A 368 -13.89 8.35 -50.98
C GLU A 368 -12.65 8.84 -51.75
N GLU A 369 -12.17 10.06 -51.44
CA GLU A 369 -10.93 10.60 -52.01
C GLU A 369 -9.72 9.73 -51.65
N LYS A 370 -9.66 9.22 -50.40
CA LYS A 370 -8.63 8.29 -49.95
C LYS A 370 -8.69 6.99 -50.74
N LEU A 371 -9.88 6.41 -50.92
CA LEU A 371 -10.10 5.20 -51.70
C LEU A 371 -9.63 5.36 -53.15
N LEU A 372 -9.99 6.48 -53.81
CA LEU A 372 -9.54 6.79 -55.17
C LEU A 372 -8.01 6.90 -55.24
N SER A 373 -7.38 7.58 -54.28
CA SER A 373 -5.93 7.72 -54.23
C SER A 373 -5.21 6.37 -54.05
N LEU A 374 -5.78 5.46 -53.25
CA LEU A 374 -5.22 4.13 -53.01
C LEU A 374 -5.41 3.21 -54.23
N GLN A 375 -6.56 3.28 -54.91
CA GLN A 375 -6.81 2.57 -56.16
C GLN A 375 -5.89 3.05 -57.29
N GLU A 376 -5.59 4.35 -57.36
CA GLU A 376 -4.65 4.86 -58.37
C GLU A 376 -3.21 4.40 -58.09
N ARG A 377 -2.78 4.43 -56.83
CA ARG A 377 -1.49 3.85 -56.41
C ARG A 377 -1.41 2.36 -56.70
N GLU A 378 -2.53 1.64 -56.56
CA GLU A 378 -2.62 0.24 -56.91
C GLU A 378 -2.40 0.01 -58.40
N LYS A 379 -3.05 0.78 -59.29
CA LYS A 379 -2.86 0.69 -60.75
C LYS A 379 -1.40 0.91 -61.15
N VAL A 380 -0.77 1.95 -60.61
CA VAL A 380 0.65 2.28 -60.87
C VAL A 380 1.57 1.17 -60.37
N ARG A 381 1.32 0.62 -59.19
CA ARG A 381 2.10 -0.48 -58.62
C ARG A 381 1.81 -1.83 -59.26
N HIS A 382 0.67 -2.00 -59.91
CA HIS A 382 0.34 -3.19 -60.70
C HIS A 382 1.25 -3.35 -61.92
N LEU A 383 1.80 -2.22 -62.42
CA LEU A 383 2.74 -2.17 -63.55
C LEU A 383 4.20 -2.42 -63.13
N ALA A 384 4.52 -2.27 -61.84
CA ALA A 384 5.87 -2.48 -61.30
C ALA A 384 5.98 -3.85 -60.61
N LYS A 385 6.80 -4.76 -61.15
CA LYS A 385 7.13 -6.03 -60.49
C LYS A 385 8.05 -5.77 -59.30
N GLY A 386 7.50 -5.82 -58.09
CA GLY A 386 8.30 -5.76 -56.87
C GLY A 386 7.47 -5.59 -55.60
N ASN A 387 7.52 -6.60 -54.73
CA ASN A 387 7.04 -6.62 -53.35
C ASN A 387 5.53 -6.91 -53.12
N THR A 388 5.20 -8.21 -53.14
CA THR A 388 3.87 -8.80 -52.92
C THR A 388 3.24 -8.39 -51.57
N GLU A 389 4.03 -8.27 -50.50
CA GLU A 389 3.55 -7.91 -49.16
C GLU A 389 2.92 -6.51 -49.14
N ARG A 390 3.58 -5.53 -49.78
CA ARG A 390 3.06 -4.16 -49.90
C ARG A 390 1.76 -4.09 -50.73
N ARG A 391 1.62 -4.97 -51.74
CA ARG A 391 0.38 -5.08 -52.52
C ARG A 391 -0.78 -5.64 -51.70
N VAL A 392 -0.51 -6.63 -50.83
CA VAL A 392 -1.51 -7.20 -49.91
C VAL A 392 -1.96 -6.17 -48.87
N ILE A 393 -1.03 -5.42 -48.27
CA ILE A 393 -1.37 -4.36 -47.30
C ILE A 393 -2.24 -3.29 -47.96
N LEU A 394 -1.86 -2.81 -49.15
CA LEU A 394 -2.64 -1.82 -49.90
C LEU A 394 -4.04 -2.35 -50.26
N ALA A 395 -4.14 -3.61 -50.69
CA ALA A 395 -5.42 -4.23 -51.00
C ALA A 395 -6.32 -4.33 -49.76
N ASN A 396 -5.77 -4.71 -48.60
CA ASN A 396 -6.52 -4.77 -47.34
C ASN A 396 -7.01 -3.37 -46.90
N GLU A 397 -6.19 -2.33 -47.07
CA GLU A 397 -6.59 -0.94 -46.77
C GLU A 397 -7.74 -0.48 -47.67
N ILE A 398 -7.66 -0.77 -48.97
CA ILE A 398 -8.74 -0.49 -49.94
C ILE A 398 -10.04 -1.19 -49.54
N ILE A 399 -9.98 -2.46 -49.14
CA ILE A 399 -11.17 -3.24 -48.74
C ILE A 399 -11.77 -2.70 -47.45
N SER A 400 -10.92 -2.41 -46.45
CA SER A 400 -11.36 -1.85 -45.18
C SER A 400 -12.10 -0.54 -45.38
N ILE A 401 -11.53 0.37 -46.19
CA ILE A 401 -12.18 1.66 -46.51
C ILE A 401 -13.48 1.45 -47.31
N LYS A 402 -13.49 0.55 -48.30
CA LYS A 402 -14.73 0.19 -49.03
C LYS A 402 -15.82 -0.32 -48.09
N GLU A 403 -15.45 -1.18 -47.15
CA GLU A 403 -16.39 -1.76 -46.21
C GLU A 403 -16.95 -0.69 -45.26
N ILE A 404 -16.09 0.21 -44.76
CA ILE A 404 -16.52 1.37 -43.96
C ILE A 404 -17.53 2.23 -44.73
N ILE A 405 -17.24 2.58 -45.99
CA ILE A 405 -18.15 3.36 -46.85
C ILE A 405 -19.48 2.60 -47.08
N ARG A 406 -19.42 1.26 -47.19
CA ARG A 406 -20.58 0.42 -47.50
C ARG A 406 -21.50 0.17 -46.31
N SER A 407 -20.93 -0.07 -45.13
CA SER A 407 -21.67 -0.58 -43.97
C SER A 407 -21.71 0.38 -42.78
N SER A 408 -21.10 1.57 -42.89
CA SER A 408 -21.08 2.57 -41.82
C SER A 408 -21.51 3.94 -42.31
N VAL A 409 -22.05 4.75 -41.40
CA VAL A 409 -22.48 6.12 -41.67
C VAL A 409 -21.69 7.08 -40.78
N PRO A 410 -21.09 8.15 -41.32
CA PRO A 410 -20.32 9.09 -40.53
C PRO A 410 -21.23 9.95 -39.66
N CYS A 411 -20.84 10.18 -38.41
CA CYS A 411 -21.53 11.12 -37.53
C CYS A 411 -21.44 12.55 -38.12
N PRO A 412 -22.54 13.28 -38.25
CA PRO A 412 -22.54 14.64 -38.82
C PRO A 412 -21.84 15.68 -37.93
N HIS A 413 -21.53 15.34 -36.68
CA HIS A 413 -20.90 16.25 -35.72
C HIS A 413 -19.41 16.02 -35.55
N CYS A 414 -18.95 14.77 -35.49
CA CYS A 414 -17.55 14.44 -35.23
C CYS A 414 -16.88 13.60 -36.33
N GLY A 415 -17.63 13.18 -37.36
CA GLY A 415 -17.11 12.41 -38.48
C GLY A 415 -16.76 10.94 -38.17
N THR A 416 -16.97 10.47 -36.94
CA THR A 416 -16.75 9.06 -36.57
C THR A 416 -17.72 8.15 -37.33
N PHE A 417 -17.21 7.11 -38.00
CA PHE A 417 -18.02 6.10 -38.68
C PHE A 417 -18.70 5.18 -37.69
N ILE A 418 -20.01 5.06 -37.81
CA ILE A 418 -20.83 4.22 -36.93
C ILE A 418 -21.46 3.14 -37.80
N SER A 419 -21.32 1.88 -37.40
CA SER A 419 -21.98 0.75 -38.01
C SER A 419 -23.16 0.30 -37.15
N ARG A 420 -24.27 -0.08 -37.80
CA ARG A 420 -25.47 -0.60 -37.15
C ARG A 420 -25.54 -2.12 -37.32
N MET A 421 -25.66 -2.84 -36.21
CA MET A 421 -25.84 -4.31 -36.25
C MET A 421 -27.29 -4.73 -36.51
N SER A 422 -28.26 -4.02 -35.91
CA SER A 422 -29.71 -4.12 -36.19
C SER A 422 -30.45 -2.97 -35.48
N GLY A 423 -31.74 -2.76 -35.76
CA GLY A 423 -32.59 -1.85 -34.97
C GLY A 423 -32.88 -0.48 -35.57
N CYS A 424 -33.13 0.52 -34.72
CA CYS A 424 -33.65 1.85 -35.08
C CYS A 424 -32.65 2.71 -35.88
N ASN A 425 -33.16 3.59 -36.75
CA ASN A 425 -32.35 4.59 -37.46
C ASN A 425 -31.99 5.79 -36.57
N HIS A 426 -32.59 5.93 -35.38
CA HIS A 426 -32.20 6.93 -34.39
C HIS A 426 -30.97 6.43 -33.63
N MET A 427 -29.78 6.96 -33.96
CA MET A 427 -28.52 6.55 -33.33
C MET A 427 -27.89 7.67 -32.53
N CYS A 428 -27.21 7.29 -31.45
CA CYS A 428 -26.36 8.18 -30.66
C CYS A 428 -24.89 7.86 -30.96
N CYS A 429 -24.09 8.88 -31.24
CA CYS A 429 -22.67 8.71 -31.49
C CYS A 429 -21.93 8.38 -30.18
N SER A 430 -21.23 7.24 -30.12
CA SER A 430 -20.43 6.86 -28.94
C SER A 430 -19.25 7.79 -28.64
N ASN A 431 -18.82 8.58 -29.61
CA ASN A 431 -17.70 9.50 -29.46
C ASN A 431 -18.14 10.90 -28.97
N CYS A 432 -19.22 11.46 -29.53
CA CYS A 432 -19.68 12.82 -29.20
C CYS A 432 -21.05 12.90 -28.52
N ASN A 433 -21.70 11.76 -28.27
CA ASN A 433 -23.01 11.62 -27.63
C ASN A 433 -24.17 12.41 -28.27
N LYS A 434 -24.03 12.82 -29.54
CA LYS A 434 -25.10 13.50 -30.31
C LYS A 434 -25.91 12.52 -31.14
N PHE A 435 -27.20 12.84 -31.32
CA PHE A 435 -28.16 12.02 -32.05
C PHE A 435 -28.18 12.33 -33.56
N PHE A 436 -28.25 11.30 -34.38
CA PHE A 436 -28.32 11.41 -35.84
C PHE A 436 -29.10 10.25 -36.46
N CYS A 437 -29.58 10.45 -37.69
CA CYS A 437 -30.30 9.45 -38.45
C CYS A 437 -29.32 8.56 -39.21
N TYR A 438 -29.35 7.26 -38.96
CA TYR A 438 -28.52 6.28 -39.65
C TYR A 438 -28.88 6.11 -41.13
N ASP A 439 -30.13 6.34 -41.53
CA ASP A 439 -30.55 6.09 -42.92
C ASP A 439 -30.06 7.20 -43.88
N CYS A 440 -29.94 8.44 -43.39
CA CYS A 440 -29.52 9.59 -44.20
C CYS A 440 -28.25 10.31 -43.70
N GLY A 441 -27.69 9.92 -42.56
CA GLY A 441 -26.46 10.50 -42.00
C GLY A 441 -26.58 11.94 -41.47
N LYS A 442 -27.79 12.51 -41.36
CA LYS A 442 -28.01 13.89 -40.88
C LYS A 442 -28.33 13.94 -39.38
N ALA A 443 -28.05 15.09 -38.77
CA ALA A 443 -28.37 15.35 -37.37
C ALA A 443 -29.89 15.28 -37.16
N LEU A 444 -30.30 14.68 -36.03
CA LEU A 444 -31.71 14.57 -35.68
C LEU A 444 -32.18 15.86 -35.02
N ASN A 445 -32.76 16.73 -35.85
CA ASN A 445 -33.36 18.00 -35.45
C ASN A 445 -34.89 17.91 -35.67
N PRO A 446 -35.69 18.82 -35.09
CA PRO A 446 -37.15 18.86 -35.31
C PRO A 446 -37.55 18.92 -36.81
N ASP A 447 -36.68 19.45 -37.67
CA ASP A 447 -36.88 19.55 -39.12
C ASP A 447 -36.56 18.26 -39.90
N HIS A 448 -36.16 17.18 -39.21
CA HIS A 448 -35.89 15.89 -39.85
C HIS A 448 -37.19 15.13 -40.15
N THR A 449 -37.82 15.46 -41.28
CA THR A 449 -39.03 14.79 -41.78
C THR A 449 -38.70 13.57 -42.65
N SER A 450 -39.65 12.65 -42.80
CA SER A 450 -39.49 11.44 -43.63
C SER A 450 -39.17 11.75 -45.09
N GLU A 451 -39.71 12.83 -45.63
CA GLU A 451 -39.49 13.27 -47.01
C GLU A 451 -38.07 13.82 -47.21
N ARG A 452 -37.57 14.60 -46.25
CA ARG A 452 -36.19 15.12 -46.27
C ARG A 452 -35.16 14.02 -46.05
N CYS A 453 -35.48 13.05 -45.18
CA CYS A 453 -34.68 11.84 -44.98
C CYS A 453 -34.51 11.02 -46.27
N ARG A 454 -35.56 10.90 -47.09
CA ARG A 454 -35.51 10.16 -48.36
C ARG A 454 -34.59 10.83 -49.37
N ILE A 455 -34.67 12.16 -49.50
CA ILE A 455 -33.82 12.94 -50.40
C ILE A 455 -32.35 12.86 -49.95
N ASP A 456 -32.08 13.05 -48.66
CA ASP A 456 -30.73 12.97 -48.12
C ASP A 456 -30.11 11.57 -48.26
N ARG A 457 -30.92 10.51 -48.18
CA ARG A 457 -30.51 9.13 -48.42
C ARG A 457 -30.11 8.87 -49.87
N GLU A 458 -30.83 9.42 -50.84
CA GLU A 458 -30.47 9.31 -52.25
C GLU A 458 -29.15 10.03 -52.54
N ASN A 459 -28.91 11.18 -51.91
CA ASN A 459 -27.63 11.92 -52.01
C ASN A 459 -26.46 11.20 -51.32
N LEU A 460 -26.71 10.38 -50.30
CA LEU A 460 -25.67 9.60 -49.61
C LEU A 460 -25.16 8.41 -50.45
N ARG A 461 -25.96 7.92 -51.42
CA ARG A 461 -25.70 6.71 -52.21
C ARG A 461 -24.96 6.97 -53.52
N VAL A 462 -24.11 7.99 -53.62
CA VAL A 462 -23.28 8.21 -54.83
C VAL A 462 -22.51 6.92 -55.13
N ASN A 463 -22.91 6.27 -56.23
CA ASN A 463 -22.43 4.97 -56.69
C ASN A 463 -20.93 5.03 -56.98
N VAL A 464 -20.12 4.50 -56.07
CA VAL A 464 -18.75 4.12 -56.42
C VAL A 464 -18.81 2.74 -57.06
N GLU A 465 -18.98 2.68 -58.38
CA GLU A 465 -18.77 1.44 -59.15
C GLU A 465 -17.31 1.01 -58.99
N THR A 466 -17.04 0.06 -58.10
CA THR A 466 -15.69 -0.46 -57.91
C THR A 466 -15.59 -1.87 -58.48
N LYS A 467 -14.77 -2.03 -59.51
CA LYS A 467 -14.37 -3.36 -60.01
C LYS A 467 -13.75 -4.16 -58.86
N ASP A 468 -14.00 -5.46 -58.85
CA ASP A 468 -13.65 -6.42 -57.78
C ASP A 468 -12.13 -6.73 -57.77
N VAL A 469 -11.35 -5.70 -57.42
CA VAL A 469 -9.88 -5.72 -57.35
C VAL A 469 -9.35 -6.89 -56.52
N PHE A 470 -9.96 -7.15 -55.35
CA PHE A 470 -9.50 -8.21 -54.45
C PHE A 470 -9.69 -9.61 -55.02
N LYS A 471 -10.80 -9.88 -55.72
CA LYS A 471 -10.99 -11.17 -56.40
C LYS A 471 -9.93 -11.38 -57.48
N LYS A 472 -9.51 -10.31 -58.17
CA LYS A 472 -8.45 -10.36 -59.17
C LYS A 472 -7.07 -10.59 -58.54
N ILE A 473 -6.74 -9.85 -57.47
CA ILE A 473 -5.49 -10.04 -56.71
C ILE A 473 -5.45 -11.41 -56.03
N GLN A 474 -6.52 -11.90 -55.41
CA GLN A 474 -6.58 -13.27 -54.88
C GLN A 474 -6.44 -14.32 -55.97
N LYS A 475 -6.98 -14.10 -57.17
CA LYS A 475 -6.86 -15.02 -58.30
C LYS A 475 -5.43 -15.04 -58.86
N GLU A 476 -4.78 -13.88 -58.94
CA GLU A 476 -3.35 -13.75 -59.28
C GLU A 476 -2.45 -14.36 -58.19
N LEU A 477 -2.73 -14.10 -56.91
CA LEU A 477 -1.99 -14.66 -55.78
C LEU A 477 -2.17 -16.18 -55.70
N LYS A 478 -3.37 -16.71 -55.95
CA LYS A 478 -3.65 -18.15 -56.07
C LYS A 478 -2.92 -18.76 -57.27
N HIS A 479 -2.72 -18.02 -58.35
CA HIS A 479 -2.00 -18.48 -59.53
C HIS A 479 -0.48 -18.49 -59.30
N GLU A 480 0.05 -17.50 -58.58
CA GLU A 480 1.45 -17.44 -58.10
C GLU A 480 1.73 -18.56 -57.07
N LEU A 481 0.79 -18.82 -56.14
CA LEU A 481 0.85 -19.92 -55.18
C LEU A 481 0.80 -21.32 -55.82
N ARG A 482 0.17 -21.46 -56.99
CA ARG A 482 0.17 -22.72 -57.77
C ARG A 482 1.50 -22.98 -58.50
N ARG A 483 2.33 -21.94 -58.70
CA ARG A 483 3.67 -22.06 -59.30
C ARG A 483 4.75 -22.35 -58.25
N ALA A 484 4.46 -22.19 -56.97
CA ALA A 484 5.35 -22.56 -55.89
C ALA A 484 5.41 -24.09 -55.72
N HIS A 485 6.61 -24.65 -55.71
CA HIS A 485 6.80 -26.09 -55.51
C HIS A 485 6.34 -26.47 -54.09
N PRO A 486 5.44 -27.46 -53.93
CA PRO A 486 4.95 -27.85 -52.62
C PRO A 486 6.07 -28.46 -51.77
N CYS A 487 6.02 -28.24 -50.46
CA CYS A 487 7.01 -28.77 -49.52
C CYS A 487 7.11 -30.31 -49.65
N PRO A 488 8.31 -30.90 -49.81
CA PRO A 488 8.46 -32.35 -49.99
C PRO A 488 7.99 -33.19 -48.80
N SER A 489 7.93 -32.62 -47.59
CA SER A 489 7.53 -33.34 -46.38
C SER A 489 6.07 -33.19 -45.98
N CYS A 490 5.39 -32.09 -46.36
CA CYS A 490 4.00 -31.85 -45.93
C CYS A 490 3.05 -31.47 -47.06
N HIS A 491 3.53 -31.40 -48.30
CA HIS A 491 2.79 -31.05 -49.53
C HIS A 491 2.01 -29.73 -49.49
N GLN A 492 2.20 -28.91 -48.45
CA GLN A 492 1.62 -27.57 -48.34
C GLN A 492 2.45 -26.56 -49.16
N PRO A 493 1.80 -25.58 -49.83
CA PRO A 493 2.51 -24.56 -50.60
C PRO A 493 3.32 -23.63 -49.68
N ASN A 494 4.61 -23.41 -49.98
CA ASN A 494 5.51 -22.59 -49.17
C ASN A 494 5.46 -21.12 -49.60
N LEU A 495 5.03 -20.22 -48.71
CA LEU A 495 4.93 -18.77 -48.95
C LEU A 495 6.28 -18.02 -48.86
N LYS A 496 7.37 -18.65 -48.37
CA LYS A 496 8.68 -18.00 -48.20
C LYS A 496 9.55 -17.94 -49.47
N THR A 497 9.25 -18.69 -50.52
CA THR A 497 10.06 -18.70 -51.76
C THR A 497 9.76 -17.56 -52.74
N LEU A 498 8.74 -16.73 -52.47
CA LEU A 498 8.40 -15.55 -53.30
C LEU A 498 9.30 -14.33 -53.08
N SER A 499 10.30 -14.40 -52.19
CA SER A 499 11.24 -13.30 -51.96
C SER A 499 12.57 -13.42 -52.73
N LEU A 500 12.77 -14.45 -53.55
CA LEU A 500 14.05 -14.78 -54.18
C LEU A 500 13.98 -15.14 -55.68
N MET A 501 12.94 -14.70 -56.41
CA MET A 501 12.94 -14.68 -57.88
C MET A 501 12.56 -13.32 -58.44
#